data_AF-A0A838UFR7-F1
#
_entry.id   AF-A0A838UFR7-F1
#
_cell.length_a   1.000
_cell.length_b   1.000
_cell.length_c   1.000
_cell.angle_alpha   90.00
_cell.angle_beta   90.00
_cell.angle_gamma   90.00
#
_symmetry.space_group_name_H-M   'P 1'
#
loop_
_entity.id
_entity.type
_entity.pdbx_description
1 polymer ?
#
loop_
_entity_poly.entity_id
_entity_poly.type
_entity_poly.pdbx_seq_one_letter_code
_entity_poly.pdbx_strand_id
1 'polypeptide(L)'
;MNRATASRLLMILAVAAAAAAAPAFESLARPKRQPVSEAPPPPPPPEPAGAVGLPDRLIADAAAYEAYLQRVTSLSPGFTSGASVAQALRTSAAYEPRALVRGAVAYAAVAALEDANFVNQVRSAGTSPRNRRLMVGYILANPAYVFLFRGSEAAAGLAKEALGGAGLRLYAAGKTIKQSAYDVQHQTWSKEEVVDRGGRLAAVEASSESSIAPADDHMDALRRA
;
A
#
# COMPACT_ATOMS: atom_id res chain seq x y z
N MET A 1 42.30 57.23 54.86
CA MET A 1 42.09 58.22 53.77
C MET A 1 41.68 57.45 52.52
N ASN A 2 40.48 57.75 51.99
CA ASN A 2 39.83 57.33 50.71
C ASN A 2 39.65 55.81 50.43
N ARG A 3 38.43 55.23 50.51
CA ARG A 3 37.21 55.33 49.64
C ARG A 3 37.40 54.65 48.27
N ALA A 4 36.79 53.48 48.04
CA ALA A 4 35.47 53.24 47.40
C ALA A 4 35.67 52.85 45.91
N THR A 5 34.98 51.93 45.22
CA THR A 5 33.63 51.31 45.31
C THR A 5 33.64 50.14 44.29
N ALA A 6 33.16 48.92 44.62
CA ALA A 6 31.88 48.29 44.22
C ALA A 6 31.65 48.17 42.68
N SER A 7 31.09 47.12 42.07
CA SER A 7 30.08 46.14 42.51
C SER A 7 29.75 45.16 41.37
N ARG A 8 28.96 44.11 41.69
CA ARG A 8 28.07 43.22 40.87
C ARG A 8 28.54 41.76 40.74
N LEU A 9 28.04 40.86 41.61
CA LEU A 9 26.76 40.10 41.59
C LEU A 9 26.97 38.74 40.91
N LEU A 10 26.53 37.56 41.36
CA LEU A 10 25.81 36.99 42.52
C LEU A 10 25.95 35.45 42.28
N MET A 11 26.48 34.58 43.16
CA MET A 11 25.80 33.88 44.28
C MET A 11 24.45 33.27 43.83
N ILE A 12 24.08 31.99 44.03
CA ILE A 12 24.07 31.23 45.29
C ILE A 12 23.98 29.71 45.03
N LEU A 13 24.68 28.95 45.89
CA LEU A 13 24.59 27.51 46.14
C LEU A 13 23.87 27.29 47.49
N ALA A 14 23.10 26.20 47.59
CA ALA A 14 22.82 25.35 48.76
C ALA A 14 22.24 25.92 50.08
N VAL A 15 21.18 25.24 50.57
CA VAL A 15 20.67 25.15 51.95
C VAL A 15 19.95 23.80 52.05
N ALA A 16 19.90 23.00 53.12
CA ALA A 16 20.68 22.74 54.33
C ALA A 16 20.07 21.47 55.00
N ALA A 17 20.84 20.82 55.87
CA ALA A 17 20.54 19.57 56.57
C ALA A 17 19.66 19.73 57.84
N ALA A 18 19.11 18.63 58.35
CA ALA A 18 19.07 18.31 59.79
C ALA A 18 18.65 16.86 60.07
N ALA A 19 19.40 16.19 60.95
CA ALA A 19 19.17 14.85 61.48
C ALA A 19 18.80 14.91 62.98
N ALA A 20 18.06 13.92 63.48
CA ALA A 20 17.86 13.66 64.91
C ALA A 20 17.90 12.14 65.17
N ALA A 21 18.55 11.73 66.26
CA ALA A 21 18.84 10.35 66.63
C ALA A 21 18.41 10.03 68.08
N ALA A 22 17.96 8.78 68.33
CA ALA A 22 18.12 7.92 69.54
C ALA A 22 16.98 6.86 69.61
N PRO A 23 17.05 5.79 70.44
CA PRO A 23 18.06 4.73 70.55
C PRO A 23 17.48 3.28 70.45
N ALA A 24 18.39 2.30 70.57
CA ALA A 24 18.33 0.83 70.47
C ALA A 24 17.08 0.02 70.91
N PHE A 25 16.77 -1.03 70.14
CA PHE A 25 16.33 -2.34 70.63
C PHE A 25 16.95 -3.46 69.79
N GLU A 26 17.79 -4.26 70.42
CA GLU A 26 18.45 -5.44 69.86
C GLU A 26 17.46 -6.62 69.96
N SER A 27 16.82 -6.96 68.85
CA SER A 27 15.89 -8.10 68.76
C SER A 27 16.53 -9.20 67.93
N LEU A 28 16.72 -10.35 68.57
CA LEU A 28 17.21 -11.62 68.02
C LEU A 28 16.32 -12.09 66.85
N ALA A 29 16.63 -11.66 65.63
CA ALA A 29 15.98 -12.13 64.41
C ALA A 29 16.96 -12.91 63.53
N ARG A 30 16.70 -14.23 63.46
CA ARG A 30 17.28 -15.24 62.56
C ARG A 30 17.77 -14.67 61.21
N PRO A 31 18.97 -15.03 60.71
CA PRO A 31 19.47 -14.54 59.42
C PRO A 31 18.52 -14.96 58.30
N LYS A 32 17.85 -13.98 57.69
CA LYS A 32 16.98 -14.15 56.53
C LYS A 32 17.87 -14.54 55.35
N ARG A 33 17.72 -15.78 54.86
CA ARG A 33 18.39 -16.25 53.62
C ARG A 33 18.17 -15.19 52.54
N GLN A 34 19.27 -14.65 52.01
CA GLN A 34 19.21 -13.78 50.83
C GLN A 34 18.59 -14.61 49.70
N PRO A 35 17.52 -14.13 49.04
CA PRO A 35 17.00 -14.79 47.87
C PRO A 35 18.12 -14.78 46.81
N VAL A 36 18.42 -15.97 46.27
CA VAL A 36 19.31 -16.14 45.13
C VAL A 36 18.75 -15.27 44.00
N SER A 37 19.49 -14.21 43.64
CA SER A 37 19.20 -13.38 42.47
C SER A 37 19.57 -14.21 41.24
N GLU A 38 18.61 -14.94 40.68
CA GLU A 38 18.76 -15.61 39.40
C GLU A 38 18.97 -14.53 38.32
N ALA A 39 20.09 -14.61 37.60
CA ALA A 39 20.37 -13.70 36.51
C ALA A 39 19.25 -13.80 35.46
N PRO A 40 18.78 -12.67 34.89
CA PRO A 40 17.77 -12.71 33.84
C PRO A 40 18.23 -13.65 32.72
N PRO A 41 17.36 -14.54 32.22
CA PRO A 41 17.72 -15.42 31.12
C PRO A 41 18.21 -14.58 29.93
N PRO A 42 19.25 -15.04 29.19
CA PRO A 42 19.72 -14.33 28.02
C PRO A 42 18.54 -14.08 27.06
N PRO A 43 18.45 -12.88 26.45
CA PRO A 43 17.36 -12.57 25.55
C PRO A 43 17.29 -13.63 24.44
N PRO A 44 16.08 -14.09 24.07
CA PRO A 44 15.94 -15.08 23.02
C PRO A 44 16.63 -14.58 21.74
N PRO A 45 17.27 -15.47 20.97
CA PRO A 45 17.83 -15.11 19.66
C PRO A 45 16.78 -14.34 18.85
N PRO A 46 17.13 -13.23 18.19
CA PRO A 46 16.17 -12.51 17.37
C PRO A 46 15.55 -13.49 16.39
N GLU A 47 14.21 -13.56 16.39
CA GLU A 47 13.47 -14.43 15.47
C GLU A 47 13.97 -14.18 14.04
N PRO A 48 14.20 -15.25 13.25
CA PRO A 48 14.58 -15.08 11.85
C PRO A 48 13.53 -14.18 11.21
N ALA A 49 13.99 -13.07 10.61
CA ALA A 49 13.11 -12.12 9.95
C ALA A 49 12.18 -12.91 9.02
N GLY A 50 10.88 -12.92 9.34
CA GLY A 50 9.88 -13.65 8.56
C GLY A 50 10.02 -13.33 7.08
N ALA A 51 9.75 -14.32 6.22
CA ALA A 51 9.84 -14.15 4.77
C ALA A 51 9.11 -12.87 4.36
N VAL A 52 9.87 -11.87 3.88
CA VAL A 52 9.32 -10.58 3.48
C VAL A 52 8.67 -10.77 2.12
N GLY A 53 7.39 -11.14 2.13
CA GLY A 53 6.53 -11.18 0.94
C GLY A 53 6.06 -9.79 0.53
N LEU A 54 5.43 -9.71 -0.64
CA LEU A 54 4.70 -8.51 -1.06
C LEU A 54 3.62 -8.15 -0.02
N PRO A 55 3.41 -6.86 0.29
CA PRO A 55 2.35 -6.47 1.22
C PRO A 55 0.97 -6.82 0.64
N ASP A 56 0.09 -7.41 1.47
CA ASP A 56 -1.24 -7.87 1.05
C ASP A 56 -2.05 -6.82 0.28
N ARG A 57 -1.90 -5.55 0.69
CA ARG A 57 -2.57 -4.43 0.02
C ARG A 57 -2.12 -4.25 -1.44
N LEU A 58 -0.83 -4.42 -1.73
CA LEU A 58 -0.32 -4.29 -3.11
C LEU A 58 -0.89 -5.41 -3.99
N ILE A 59 -0.90 -6.63 -3.47
CA ILE A 59 -1.49 -7.78 -4.16
C ILE A 59 -2.99 -7.53 -4.39
N ALA A 60 -3.73 -7.09 -3.36
CA ALA A 60 -5.14 -6.74 -3.43
C ALA A 60 -5.44 -5.67 -4.50
N ASP A 61 -4.70 -4.57 -4.50
CA ASP A 61 -4.85 -3.48 -5.48
C ASP A 61 -4.59 -3.99 -6.91
N ALA A 62 -3.56 -4.82 -7.12
CA ALA A 62 -3.22 -5.40 -8.42
C ALA A 62 -4.32 -6.32 -8.96
N ALA A 63 -4.87 -7.24 -8.15
CA ALA A 63 -5.94 -8.09 -8.64
C ALA A 63 -7.26 -7.36 -8.82
N ALA A 64 -7.57 -6.34 -8.01
CA ALA A 64 -8.75 -5.53 -8.23
C ALA A 64 -8.71 -4.90 -9.63
N TYR A 65 -7.53 -4.46 -10.07
CA TYR A 65 -7.30 -3.96 -11.43
C TYR A 65 -7.47 -5.06 -12.50
N GLU A 66 -6.86 -6.24 -12.31
CA GLU A 66 -7.03 -7.34 -13.28
C GLU A 66 -8.48 -7.83 -13.38
N ALA A 67 -9.15 -8.00 -12.24
CA ALA A 67 -10.55 -8.43 -12.18
C ALA A 67 -11.47 -7.42 -12.87
N TYR A 68 -11.19 -6.11 -12.73
CA TYR A 68 -11.88 -5.08 -13.49
C TYR A 68 -11.67 -5.27 -14.99
N LEU A 69 -10.42 -5.37 -15.43
CA LEU A 69 -10.08 -5.50 -16.84
C LEU A 69 -10.70 -6.75 -17.47
N GLN A 70 -10.63 -7.89 -16.80
CA GLN A 70 -11.28 -9.12 -17.25
C GLN A 70 -12.80 -8.93 -17.38
N ARG A 71 -13.43 -8.28 -16.40
CA ARG A 71 -14.87 -8.00 -16.41
C ARG A 71 -15.28 -7.09 -17.58
N VAL A 72 -14.56 -6.00 -17.83
CA VAL A 72 -14.95 -5.07 -18.90
C VAL A 72 -14.56 -5.59 -20.29
N THR A 73 -13.48 -6.35 -20.41
CA THR A 73 -13.08 -6.94 -21.70
C THR A 73 -13.93 -8.15 -22.10
N SER A 74 -14.65 -8.76 -21.15
CA SER A 74 -15.61 -9.84 -21.42
C SER A 74 -17.02 -9.35 -21.77
N LEU A 75 -17.26 -8.03 -21.79
CA LEU A 75 -18.55 -7.48 -22.20
C LEU A 75 -18.87 -7.86 -23.65
N SER A 76 -20.04 -8.47 -23.84
CA SER A 76 -20.51 -8.87 -25.17
C SER A 76 -20.93 -7.64 -26.00
N PRO A 77 -20.47 -7.52 -27.25
CA PRO A 77 -20.91 -6.50 -28.19
C PRO A 77 -22.34 -6.71 -28.73
N GLY A 78 -22.97 -7.88 -28.51
CA GLY A 78 -24.27 -8.22 -29.10
C GLY A 78 -25.48 -7.69 -28.32
N PHE A 79 -25.68 -6.37 -28.26
CA PHE A 79 -26.81 -5.79 -27.54
C PHE A 79 -28.15 -6.07 -28.25
N THR A 80 -29.08 -6.69 -27.53
CA THR A 80 -30.41 -7.06 -28.05
C THR A 80 -31.54 -6.21 -27.48
N SER A 81 -31.26 -5.37 -26.49
CA SER A 81 -32.25 -4.52 -25.83
C SER A 81 -31.62 -3.36 -25.06
N GLY A 82 -32.41 -2.34 -24.73
CA GLY A 82 -31.98 -1.24 -23.86
C GLY A 82 -31.57 -1.71 -22.45
N ALA A 83 -32.12 -2.82 -21.97
CA ALA A 83 -31.74 -3.44 -20.69
C ALA A 83 -30.33 -4.03 -20.75
N SER A 84 -29.96 -4.69 -21.86
CA SER A 84 -28.60 -5.20 -22.05
C SER A 84 -27.55 -4.08 -22.10
N VAL A 85 -27.88 -2.95 -22.74
CA VAL A 85 -27.03 -1.74 -22.74
C VAL A 85 -26.89 -1.18 -21.33
N ALA A 86 -27.99 -1.07 -20.57
CA ALA A 86 -27.97 -0.57 -19.20
C ALA A 86 -27.11 -1.45 -18.28
N GLN A 87 -27.15 -2.77 -18.44
CA GLN A 87 -26.34 -3.70 -17.69
C GLN A 87 -24.85 -3.56 -18.02
N ALA A 88 -24.51 -3.43 -19.30
CA ALA A 88 -23.12 -3.22 -19.72
C ALA A 88 -22.57 -1.88 -19.19
N LEU A 89 -23.37 -0.80 -19.24
CA LEU A 89 -22.98 0.50 -18.67
C LEU A 89 -22.70 0.42 -17.17
N ARG A 90 -23.60 -0.21 -16.40
CA ARG A 90 -23.37 -0.44 -14.95
C ARG A 90 -22.12 -1.25 -14.70
N THR A 91 -21.88 -2.29 -15.51
CA THR A 91 -20.69 -3.14 -15.38
C THR A 91 -19.40 -2.38 -15.70
N SER A 92 -19.39 -1.56 -16.75
CA SER A 92 -18.21 -0.78 -17.13
C SER A 92 -17.94 0.40 -16.21
N ALA A 93 -18.99 0.98 -15.60
CA ALA A 93 -18.85 2.09 -14.65
C ALA A 93 -18.50 1.63 -13.24
N ALA A 94 -18.49 0.33 -12.97
CA ALA A 94 -18.33 -0.21 -11.61
C ALA A 94 -16.88 -0.17 -11.12
N TYR A 95 -16.23 1.00 -11.09
CA TYR A 95 -14.88 1.18 -10.55
C TYR A 95 -14.70 2.55 -9.90
N GLU A 96 -13.92 2.60 -8.80
CA GLU A 96 -13.48 3.86 -8.20
C GLU A 96 -12.22 4.37 -8.94
N PRO A 97 -12.20 5.61 -9.47
CA PRO A 97 -11.10 6.08 -10.32
C PRO A 97 -9.71 6.04 -9.66
N ARG A 98 -9.59 6.42 -8.37
CA ARG A 98 -8.30 6.40 -7.67
C ARG A 98 -7.87 4.96 -7.39
N ALA A 99 -8.80 4.05 -7.09
CA ALA A 99 -8.54 2.63 -6.91
C ALA A 99 -8.04 2.00 -8.19
N LEU A 100 -8.63 2.36 -9.33
CA LEU A 100 -8.19 1.87 -10.64
C LEU A 100 -6.74 2.29 -10.92
N VAL A 101 -6.38 3.56 -10.67
CA VAL A 101 -4.99 4.04 -10.84
C VAL A 101 -4.05 3.35 -9.86
N ARG A 102 -4.43 3.22 -8.58
CA ARG A 102 -3.62 2.49 -7.59
C ARG A 102 -3.38 1.05 -8.00
N GLY A 103 -4.43 0.37 -8.47
CA GLY A 103 -4.35 -1.01 -8.94
C GLY A 103 -3.49 -1.17 -10.18
N ALA A 104 -3.56 -0.23 -11.14
CA ALA A 104 -2.67 -0.22 -12.30
C ALA A 104 -1.19 -0.07 -11.89
N VAL A 105 -0.89 0.82 -10.94
CA VAL A 105 0.47 0.98 -10.40
C VAL A 105 0.92 -0.29 -9.67
N ALA A 106 0.03 -0.90 -8.87
CA ALA A 106 0.33 -2.14 -8.15
C ALA A 106 0.59 -3.30 -9.11
N TYR A 107 -0.24 -3.47 -10.13
CA TYR A 107 -0.08 -4.48 -11.19
C TYR A 107 1.25 -4.32 -11.94
N ALA A 108 1.60 -3.09 -12.32
CA ALA A 108 2.90 -2.80 -12.94
C ALA A 108 4.08 -3.05 -12.00
N ALA A 109 3.92 -2.78 -10.71
CA ALA A 109 4.94 -3.05 -9.71
C ALA A 109 5.16 -4.56 -9.49
N VAL A 110 4.10 -5.37 -9.49
CA VAL A 110 4.22 -6.83 -9.43
C VAL A 110 5.00 -7.34 -10.64
N ALA A 111 4.64 -6.90 -11.84
CA ALA A 111 5.38 -7.28 -13.07
C ALA A 111 6.86 -6.85 -13.02
N ALA A 112 7.17 -5.65 -12.51
CA ALA A 112 8.56 -5.20 -12.35
C ALA A 112 9.38 -6.08 -11.39
N LEU A 113 8.73 -6.66 -10.38
CA LEU A 113 9.37 -7.51 -9.37
C LEU A 113 9.64 -8.93 -9.87
N GLU A 114 9.15 -9.31 -11.05
CA GLU A 114 9.52 -10.58 -11.70
C GLU A 114 10.99 -10.58 -12.18
N ASP A 115 11.62 -9.41 -12.38
CA ASP A 115 13.04 -9.34 -12.73
C ASP A 115 13.92 -9.66 -11.51
N ALA A 116 14.42 -10.90 -11.47
CA ALA A 116 15.25 -11.39 -10.37
C ALA A 116 16.53 -10.56 -10.16
N ASN A 117 17.10 -9.99 -11.23
CA ASN A 117 18.31 -9.15 -11.13
C ASN A 117 18.02 -7.87 -10.35
N PHE A 118 16.95 -7.17 -10.69
CA PHE A 118 16.48 -5.97 -10.02
C PHE A 118 16.17 -6.27 -8.54
N VAL A 119 15.40 -7.32 -8.25
CA VAL A 119 15.09 -7.74 -6.87
C VAL A 119 16.36 -8.02 -6.07
N ASN A 120 17.32 -8.75 -6.64
CA ASN A 120 18.57 -9.07 -5.97
C ASN A 120 19.42 -7.81 -5.70
N GLN A 121 19.42 -6.85 -6.62
CA GLN A 121 20.14 -5.59 -6.46
C GLN A 121 19.51 -4.66 -5.41
N VAL A 122 18.18 -4.59 -5.34
CA VAL A 122 17.49 -3.85 -4.28
C VAL A 122 17.76 -4.50 -2.92
N ARG A 123 17.73 -5.83 -2.85
CA ARG A 123 18.05 -6.59 -1.62
C ARG A 123 19.49 -6.38 -1.17
N SER A 124 20.46 -6.38 -2.10
CA SER A 124 21.88 -6.18 -1.77
C SER A 124 22.18 -4.75 -1.29
N ALA A 125 21.44 -3.74 -1.76
CA ALA A 125 21.52 -2.38 -1.23
C ALA A 125 20.93 -2.26 0.20
N GLY A 126 19.96 -3.12 0.53
CA GLY A 126 19.19 -3.11 1.79
C GLY A 126 19.70 -4.04 2.90
N THR A 127 20.98 -4.38 2.93
CA THR A 127 21.57 -5.39 3.86
C THR A 127 21.40 -5.08 5.35
N SER A 128 21.23 -3.81 5.73
CA SER A 128 20.97 -3.39 7.11
C SER A 128 19.66 -2.62 7.25
N PRO A 129 18.98 -2.64 8.42
CA PRO A 129 17.79 -1.82 8.67
C PRO A 129 18.02 -0.32 8.43
N ARG A 130 19.22 0.19 8.75
CA ARG A 130 19.61 1.57 8.49
C ARG A 130 19.66 1.87 6.99
N ASN A 131 20.29 1.01 6.20
CA ASN A 131 20.39 1.19 4.75
C ASN A 131 19.01 1.13 4.09
N ARG A 132 18.12 0.21 4.54
CA ARG A 132 16.74 0.16 4.04
C ARG A 132 15.98 1.46 4.29
N ARG A 133 16.07 2.04 5.49
CA ARG A 133 15.41 3.32 5.81
C ARG A 133 15.96 4.47 4.96
N LEU A 134 17.28 4.53 4.76
CA LEU A 134 17.91 5.54 3.90
C LEU A 134 17.45 5.39 2.44
N MET A 135 17.46 4.15 1.92
CA MET A 135 17.00 3.83 0.57
C MET A 135 15.55 4.26 0.36
N VAL A 136 14.65 3.93 1.29
CA VAL A 136 13.25 4.39 1.24
C VAL A 136 13.18 5.91 1.25
N GLY A 137 13.96 6.59 2.10
CA GLY A 137 14.03 8.05 2.13
C GLY A 137 14.45 8.65 0.77
N TYR A 138 15.46 8.08 0.11
CA TYR A 138 15.91 8.54 -1.21
C TYR A 138 14.84 8.32 -2.29
N ILE A 139 14.15 7.17 -2.28
CA ILE A 139 13.08 6.88 -3.23
C ILE A 139 11.89 7.82 -3.03
N LEU A 140 11.50 8.10 -1.79
CA LEU A 140 10.40 9.03 -1.49
C LEU A 140 10.74 10.47 -1.89
N ALA A 141 11.99 10.89 -1.70
CA ALA A 141 12.44 12.22 -2.11
C ALA A 141 12.59 12.35 -3.64
N ASN A 142 13.02 11.28 -4.30
CA ASN A 142 13.18 11.23 -5.75
C ASN A 142 12.88 9.80 -6.27
N PRO A 143 11.69 9.56 -6.84
CA PRO A 143 11.35 8.25 -7.39
C PRO A 143 12.31 7.76 -8.49
N ALA A 144 13.00 8.68 -9.19
CA ALA A 144 13.99 8.30 -10.20
C ALA A 144 15.22 7.59 -9.61
N TYR A 145 15.42 7.65 -8.29
CA TYR A 145 16.48 6.91 -7.59
C TYR A 145 16.42 5.39 -7.88
N VAL A 146 15.22 4.85 -8.14
CA VAL A 146 15.04 3.44 -8.48
C VAL A 146 15.81 3.04 -9.75
N PHE A 147 16.03 3.97 -10.68
CA PHE A 147 16.78 3.68 -11.91
C PHE A 147 18.28 3.53 -11.69
N LEU A 148 18.80 3.85 -10.50
CA LEU A 148 20.20 3.62 -10.15
C LEU A 148 20.50 2.14 -9.87
N PHE A 149 19.48 1.33 -9.58
CA PHE A 149 19.67 -0.11 -9.40
C PHE A 149 19.90 -0.78 -10.76
N ARG A 150 20.92 -1.65 -10.84
CA ARG A 150 21.09 -2.53 -11.99
C ARG A 150 19.85 -3.41 -12.15
N GLY A 151 19.43 -3.63 -13.40
CA GLY A 151 18.18 -4.35 -13.72
C GLY A 151 16.94 -3.45 -13.76
N SER A 152 17.03 -2.19 -13.32
CA SER A 152 15.89 -1.26 -13.32
C SER A 152 15.28 -1.04 -14.70
N GLU A 153 16.08 -1.03 -15.76
CA GLU A 153 15.59 -0.89 -17.14
C GLU A 153 14.80 -2.13 -17.60
N ALA A 154 15.27 -3.34 -17.27
CA ALA A 154 14.56 -4.57 -17.56
C ALA A 154 13.25 -4.68 -16.77
N ALA A 155 13.29 -4.39 -15.47
CA ALA A 155 12.10 -4.31 -14.62
C ALA A 155 11.09 -3.26 -15.12
N ALA A 156 11.57 -2.10 -15.56
CA ALA A 156 10.72 -1.09 -16.18
C ALA A 156 10.14 -1.56 -17.54
N GLY A 157 10.87 -2.39 -18.28
CA GLY A 157 10.39 -3.08 -19.47
C GLY A 157 9.19 -3.98 -19.16
N LEU A 158 9.30 -4.84 -18.15
CA LEU A 158 8.21 -5.72 -17.69
C LEU A 158 6.98 -4.92 -17.24
N ALA A 159 7.18 -3.85 -16.47
CA ALA A 159 6.09 -2.97 -16.07
C ALA A 159 5.37 -2.32 -17.26
N LYS A 160 6.13 -1.84 -18.26
CA LYS A 160 5.59 -1.26 -19.49
C LYS A 160 4.83 -2.29 -20.31
N GLU A 161 5.38 -3.50 -20.44
CA GLU A 161 4.74 -4.60 -21.15
C GLU A 161 3.43 -5.02 -20.50
N ALA A 162 3.41 -5.16 -19.18
CA ALA A 162 2.21 -5.50 -18.42
C ALA A 162 1.08 -4.47 -18.64
N LEU A 163 1.39 -3.17 -18.46
CA LEU A 163 0.42 -2.10 -18.68
C LEU A 163 0.03 -1.95 -20.16
N GLY A 164 0.98 -2.09 -21.08
CA GLY A 164 0.75 -2.02 -22.52
C GLY A 164 -0.17 -3.14 -23.00
N GLY A 165 0.07 -4.38 -22.57
CA GLY A 165 -0.75 -5.54 -22.87
C GLY A 165 -2.17 -5.41 -22.30
N ALA A 166 -2.29 -4.98 -21.04
CA ALA A 166 -3.57 -4.68 -20.41
C ALA A 166 -4.36 -3.60 -21.16
N GLY A 167 -3.70 -2.49 -21.50
CA GLY A 167 -4.29 -1.39 -22.26
C GLY A 167 -4.71 -1.80 -23.66
N LEU A 168 -3.93 -2.64 -24.36
CA LEU A 168 -4.26 -3.13 -25.69
C LEU A 168 -5.51 -4.01 -25.67
N ARG A 169 -5.65 -4.91 -24.68
CA ARG A 169 -6.87 -5.73 -24.51
C ARG A 169 -8.10 -4.86 -24.28
N LEU A 170 -7.99 -3.87 -23.38
CA LEU A 170 -9.07 -2.92 -23.11
C LEU A 170 -9.44 -2.10 -24.35
N TYR A 171 -8.44 -1.62 -25.09
CA TYR A 171 -8.65 -0.88 -26.34
C TYR A 171 -9.36 -1.71 -27.41
N ALA A 172 -8.93 -2.96 -27.60
CA ALA A 172 -9.56 -3.88 -28.56
C ALA A 172 -11.03 -4.15 -28.21
N ALA A 173 -11.34 -4.42 -26.94
CA ALA A 173 -12.72 -4.55 -26.46
C ALA A 173 -13.51 -3.24 -26.64
N GLY A 174 -12.90 -2.08 -26.38
CA GLY A 174 -13.52 -0.78 -26.63
C GLY A 174 -13.90 -0.58 -28.11
N LYS A 175 -13.08 -1.07 -29.05
CA LYS A 175 -13.41 -1.00 -30.48
C LYS A 175 -14.63 -1.84 -30.85
N THR A 176 -14.79 -3.04 -30.28
CA THR A 176 -15.96 -3.88 -30.57
C THR A 176 -17.22 -3.23 -30.01
N ILE A 177 -17.18 -2.70 -28.79
CA ILE A 177 -18.30 -1.95 -28.19
C ILE A 177 -18.64 -0.69 -29.02
N LYS A 178 -17.64 0.01 -29.55
CA LYS A 178 -17.86 1.16 -30.43
C LYS A 178 -18.60 0.75 -31.71
N GLN A 179 -18.25 -0.38 -32.30
CA GLN A 179 -18.97 -0.92 -33.45
C GLN A 179 -20.41 -1.27 -33.07
N SER A 180 -20.63 -1.96 -31.95
CA SER A 180 -21.97 -2.26 -31.45
C SER A 180 -22.83 -1.04 -31.20
N ALA A 181 -22.23 0.06 -30.73
CA ALA A 181 -22.95 1.31 -30.52
C ALA A 181 -23.51 1.85 -31.84
N TYR A 182 -22.80 1.66 -32.96
CA TYR A 182 -23.31 1.97 -34.29
C TYR A 182 -24.47 1.03 -34.67
N ASP A 183 -24.34 -0.27 -34.42
CA ASP A 183 -25.38 -1.25 -34.75
C ASP A 183 -26.66 -1.02 -33.94
N VAL A 184 -26.54 -0.63 -32.66
CA VAL A 184 -27.66 -0.28 -31.77
C VAL A 184 -28.46 0.90 -32.30
N GLN A 185 -27.83 1.90 -32.91
CA GLN A 185 -28.54 3.07 -33.48
C GLN A 185 -29.53 2.69 -34.58
N HIS A 186 -29.34 1.54 -35.21
CA HIS A 186 -30.19 1.05 -36.29
C HIS A 186 -31.28 0.07 -35.82
N GLN A 187 -31.29 -0.29 -34.53
CA GLN A 187 -32.30 -1.19 -33.97
C GLN A 187 -33.64 -0.47 -33.76
N THR A 188 -34.76 -1.18 -33.96
CA THR A 188 -36.09 -0.59 -33.73
C THR A 188 -36.30 -0.21 -32.25
N TRP A 189 -35.84 -1.07 -31.33
CA TRP A 189 -35.98 -0.87 -29.89
C TRP A 189 -35.13 0.30 -29.36
N SER A 190 -34.11 0.76 -30.08
CA SER A 190 -33.25 1.85 -29.60
C SER A 190 -33.90 3.23 -29.73
N LYS A 191 -35.00 3.31 -30.49
CA LYS A 191 -35.82 4.52 -30.66
C LYS A 191 -36.94 4.62 -29.64
N GLU A 192 -37.15 3.58 -28.84
CA GLU A 192 -38.15 3.57 -27.78
C GLU A 192 -37.79 4.55 -26.66
N GLU A 193 -38.81 5.03 -25.95
CA GLU A 193 -38.59 5.91 -24.82
C GLU A 193 -37.86 5.19 -23.69
N VAL A 194 -36.78 5.81 -23.20
CA VAL A 194 -36.09 5.34 -22.01
C VAL A 194 -36.90 5.72 -20.78
N VAL A 195 -37.54 4.72 -20.16
CA VAL A 195 -38.22 4.84 -18.87
C VAL A 195 -37.18 5.08 -17.76
N ASP A 196 -37.52 5.96 -16.82
CA ASP A 196 -36.72 6.31 -15.63
C ASP A 196 -35.25 6.64 -15.92
N ARG A 197 -35.02 7.62 -16.80
CA ARG A 197 -33.65 8.07 -17.14
C ARG A 197 -32.86 8.51 -15.91
N GLY A 198 -33.52 9.19 -14.97
CA GLY A 198 -32.91 9.70 -13.74
C GLY A 198 -32.42 8.57 -12.83
N GLY A 199 -33.29 7.60 -12.51
CA GLY A 199 -32.89 6.45 -11.69
C GLY A 199 -31.82 5.59 -12.37
N ARG A 200 -31.87 5.44 -13.70
CA ARG A 200 -30.84 4.73 -14.46
C ARG A 200 -29.47 5.41 -14.40
N LEU A 201 -29.42 6.74 -14.49
CA LEU A 201 -28.17 7.50 -14.34
C LEU A 201 -27.63 7.36 -12.91
N ALA A 202 -28.47 7.59 -11.90
CA ALA A 202 -28.08 7.46 -10.50
C ALA A 202 -27.55 6.05 -10.17
N ALA A 203 -28.11 4.99 -10.76
CA ALA A 203 -27.62 3.62 -10.58
C ALA A 203 -26.21 3.41 -11.18
N VAL A 204 -25.89 4.06 -12.31
CA VAL A 204 -24.56 4.01 -12.93
C VAL A 204 -23.55 4.80 -12.10
N GLU A 205 -23.94 5.98 -11.60
CA GLU A 205 -23.10 6.80 -10.71
C GLU A 205 -22.77 6.06 -9.42
N ALA A 206 -23.79 5.48 -8.75
CA ALA A 206 -23.60 4.66 -7.56
C ALA A 206 -22.69 3.44 -7.79
N SER A 207 -22.66 2.91 -9.02
CA SER A 207 -21.74 1.82 -9.37
C SER A 207 -20.27 2.29 -9.35
N SER A 208 -20.00 3.56 -9.66
CA SER A 208 -18.65 4.14 -9.71
C SER A 208 -18.09 4.45 -8.31
N GLU A 209 -18.96 4.54 -7.30
CA GLU A 209 -18.57 4.70 -5.90
C GLU A 209 -18.14 3.37 -5.26
N SER A 210 -18.52 2.24 -5.87
CA SER A 210 -18.18 0.91 -5.38
C SER A 210 -16.78 0.50 -5.86
N SER A 211 -15.88 0.23 -4.91
CA SER A 211 -14.58 -0.38 -5.24
C SER A 211 -14.76 -1.84 -5.65
N ILE A 212 -14.09 -2.26 -6.71
CA ILE A 212 -14.06 -3.66 -7.12
C ILE A 212 -13.27 -4.43 -6.08
N ALA A 213 -13.93 -5.39 -5.44
CA ALA A 213 -13.25 -6.32 -4.54
C ALA A 213 -12.24 -7.16 -5.35
N PRO A 214 -11.03 -7.42 -4.80
CA PRO A 214 -10.12 -8.38 -5.41
C PRO A 214 -10.82 -9.75 -5.51
N ALA A 215 -10.67 -10.42 -6.65
CA ALA A 215 -11.14 -11.79 -6.80
C ALA A 215 -10.11 -12.75 -6.19
N ASP A 216 -10.56 -13.72 -5.38
CA ASP A 216 -9.69 -14.66 -4.67
C ASP A 216 -8.75 -15.42 -5.63
N ASP A 217 -9.25 -15.84 -6.80
CA ASP A 217 -8.45 -16.52 -7.82
C ASP A 217 -7.25 -15.69 -8.32
N HIS A 218 -7.42 -14.36 -8.41
CA HIS A 218 -6.35 -13.46 -8.84
C HIS A 218 -5.36 -13.20 -7.71
N MET A 219 -5.83 -13.15 -6.45
CA MET A 219 -4.95 -13.10 -5.29
C MET A 219 -3.99 -14.29 -5.27
N ASP A 220 -4.51 -15.49 -5.53
CA ASP A 220 -3.72 -16.71 -5.49
C ASP A 220 -2.81 -16.89 -6.71
N ALA A 221 -3.15 -16.29 -7.85
CA ALA A 221 -2.23 -16.18 -8.98
C ALA A 221 -1.04 -15.26 -8.64
N LEU A 222 -1.32 -14.06 -8.12
CA LEU A 222 -0.29 -13.06 -7.80
C LEU A 222 0.57 -13.44 -6.59
N ARG A 223 0.07 -14.27 -5.67
CA ARG A 223 0.88 -14.84 -4.57
C ARG A 223 1.87 -15.91 -5.03
N ARG A 224 1.64 -16.52 -6.19
CA ARG A 224 2.48 -17.58 -6.76
C ARG A 224 3.50 -17.08 -7.78
N ALA A 225 3.31 -15.87 -8.31
CA ALA A 225 4.28 -15.16 -9.14
C ALA A 225 5.43 -14.63 -8.28
#